data_AF-A0A6M5FFB1-F1
#
_entry.id   AF-A0A6M5FFB1-F1
#
_cell.length_a   1.000
_cell.length_b   1.000
_cell.length_c   1.000
_cell.angle_alpha   90.00
_cell.angle_beta   90.00
_cell.angle_gamma   90.00
#
_symmetry.space_group_name_H-M   'P 1'
#
loop_
_entity.id
_entity.type
_entity.pdbx_description
1 polymer ?
#
loop_
_entity_poly.entity_id
_entity_poly.type
_entity_poly.pdbx_seq_one_letter_code
_entity_poly.pdbx_strand_id
1 'polypeptide(L)'
;MTRGEPPLHGEFDRPRANLDQEWVKYLIAMGEGEETVSGLREARLKVNGMLDKHEVDTIYRPGLSGEELLERGRGVLNIGLRRLESNDFSTLDLSDYEGHCNGDPELKRTTARQVIMYQILERVLMERSAIGVSLVEMAPRTITGDTIEPMRKIAVITERLLDLKETVRSPWFSFLNEALGGEDVSPEQVERAMNAQAAANKTRDQDAEFLELLDGIFMETGGGLSDDQMVSVANNVSSLAIIEEMGGQDHKEGFLYSNYMADLKRIGLSDEQITTLIAIYKEIMQKPNNAEE
;
A
#
# COMPACT_ATOMS: atom_id res chain seq x y z
N MET A 1 50.77 -13.12 -20.26
CA MET A 1 50.26 -11.82 -19.81
C MET A 1 48.75 -11.81 -19.98
N THR A 2 48.03 -12.31 -19.00
CA THR A 2 46.57 -12.23 -18.93
C THR A 2 46.23 -10.96 -18.16
N ARG A 3 45.59 -10.00 -18.84
CA ARG A 3 45.05 -8.78 -18.25
C ARG A 3 44.00 -9.19 -17.21
N GLY A 4 44.26 -8.87 -15.95
CA GLY A 4 43.30 -8.99 -14.88
C GLY A 4 42.08 -8.11 -15.15
N GLU A 5 40.91 -8.68 -14.95
CA GLU A 5 39.65 -7.96 -14.84
C GLU A 5 39.76 -6.92 -13.70
N PRO A 6 39.23 -5.70 -13.87
CA PRO A 6 39.20 -4.74 -12.79
C PRO A 6 38.25 -5.24 -11.68
N PRO A 7 38.57 -5.01 -10.40
CA PRO A 7 37.72 -5.46 -9.32
C PRO A 7 36.38 -4.74 -9.39
N LEU A 8 35.28 -5.51 -9.36
CA LEU A 8 33.95 -5.03 -9.05
C LEU A 8 34.00 -4.54 -7.58
N HIS A 9 34.27 -3.26 -7.39
CA HIS A 9 34.26 -2.65 -6.07
C HIS A 9 32.85 -2.74 -5.48
N GLY A 10 32.70 -3.67 -4.54
CA GLY A 10 31.70 -3.57 -3.49
C GLY A 10 32.03 -2.36 -2.63
N GLU A 11 31.17 -1.35 -2.69
CA GLU A 11 31.20 -0.23 -1.73
C GLU A 11 29.84 0.50 -1.66
N PHE A 12 28.75 -0.26 -1.52
CA PHE A 12 27.43 0.29 -1.17
C PHE A 12 26.86 -0.31 0.13
N ASP A 13 27.73 -0.81 1.02
CA ASP A 13 27.33 -1.35 2.34
C ASP A 13 26.89 -0.29 3.35
N ARG A 14 26.82 1.00 2.99
CA ARG A 14 26.31 2.04 3.89
C ARG A 14 25.42 3.06 3.17
N PRO A 15 24.24 3.37 3.74
CA PRO A 15 23.40 4.47 3.27
C PRO A 15 24.20 5.79 3.38
N ARG A 16 24.46 6.44 2.24
CA ARG A 16 25.35 7.61 2.13
C ARG A 16 24.60 8.94 2.29
N ALA A 17 23.28 8.97 2.11
CA ALA A 17 22.43 10.16 2.26
C ALA A 17 21.41 10.02 3.41
N ASN A 18 20.94 11.14 3.95
CA ASN A 18 19.94 11.16 5.04
C ASN A 18 18.65 10.39 4.64
N LEU A 19 18.23 10.55 3.38
CA LEU A 19 17.06 9.87 2.80
C LEU A 19 17.21 8.34 2.77
N ASP A 20 18.41 7.83 2.44
CA ASP A 20 18.69 6.39 2.46
C ASP A 20 18.62 5.84 3.89
N GLN A 21 19.04 6.64 4.88
CA GLN A 21 18.99 6.24 6.30
C GLN A 21 17.55 6.26 6.85
N GLU A 22 16.73 7.23 6.46
CA GLU A 22 15.32 7.30 6.85
C GLU A 22 14.50 6.14 6.27
N TRP A 23 14.70 5.82 5.00
CA TRP A 23 14.06 4.67 4.36
C TRP A 23 14.48 3.33 4.98
N VAL A 24 15.78 3.16 5.26
CA VAL A 24 16.30 1.97 5.98
C VAL A 24 15.61 1.81 7.33
N LYS A 25 15.49 2.89 8.11
CA LYS A 25 14.80 2.87 9.40
C LYS A 25 13.32 2.52 9.25
N TYR A 26 12.67 3.02 8.21
CA TYR A 26 11.24 2.77 7.96
C TYR A 26 10.98 1.29 7.63
N LEU A 27 11.77 0.68 6.74
CA LEU A 27 11.66 -0.74 6.45
C LEU A 27 11.97 -1.61 7.68
N ILE A 28 12.99 -1.25 8.46
CA ILE A 28 13.31 -1.98 9.69
C ILE A 28 12.10 -1.95 10.65
N ALA A 29 11.54 -0.77 10.89
CA ALA A 29 10.37 -0.61 11.75
C ALA A 29 9.15 -1.40 11.25
N MET A 30 8.98 -1.56 9.94
CA MET A 30 7.87 -2.35 9.38
C MET A 30 7.97 -3.85 9.64
N GLY A 31 9.18 -4.39 9.82
CA GLY A 31 9.40 -5.79 10.20
C GLY A 31 9.28 -6.05 11.72
N GLU A 32 9.26 -5.00 12.54
CA GLU A 32 9.19 -5.10 14.00
C GLU A 32 7.73 -5.07 14.50
N GLY A 33 7.44 -5.82 15.59
CA GLY A 33 6.19 -5.67 16.36
C GLY A 33 5.11 -6.73 16.13
N GLU A 34 5.39 -7.82 15.41
CA GLU A 34 4.38 -8.80 15.03
C GLU A 34 4.31 -10.04 15.98
N GLU A 35 4.81 -10.00 17.21
CA GLU A 35 5.14 -11.24 17.96
C GLU A 35 4.13 -11.80 19.00
N THR A 36 2.98 -11.19 19.26
CA THR A 36 2.29 -11.48 20.55
C THR A 36 0.94 -12.20 20.52
N VAL A 37 0.44 -12.70 19.37
CA VAL A 37 -0.88 -13.38 19.31
C VAL A 37 -0.76 -14.89 19.11
N SER A 38 -1.33 -15.67 20.04
CA SER A 38 -1.43 -17.14 19.95
C SER A 38 -2.24 -17.55 18.71
N GLY A 39 -1.76 -18.53 17.91
CA GLY A 39 -2.34 -18.95 16.62
C GLY A 39 -1.78 -18.22 15.40
N LEU A 40 -1.20 -17.02 15.58
CA LEU A 40 -0.62 -16.23 14.49
C LEU A 40 0.63 -16.90 13.89
N ARG A 41 1.42 -17.61 14.71
CA ARG A 41 2.63 -18.32 14.25
C ARG A 41 2.33 -19.42 13.23
N GLU A 42 1.29 -20.21 13.45
CA GLU A 42 0.88 -21.28 12.53
C GLU A 42 0.28 -20.70 11.25
N ALA A 43 -0.55 -19.66 11.37
CA ALA A 43 -1.08 -18.92 10.23
C ALA A 43 0.05 -18.32 9.38
N ARG A 44 1.09 -17.75 10.00
CA ARG A 44 2.29 -17.25 9.30
C ARG A 44 3.01 -18.32 8.51
N LEU A 45 3.29 -19.47 9.12
CA LEU A 45 3.97 -20.57 8.43
C LEU A 45 3.15 -21.04 7.23
N LYS A 46 1.84 -21.14 7.39
CA LYS A 46 0.92 -21.56 6.32
C LYS A 46 0.85 -20.52 5.19
N VAL A 47 0.73 -19.23 5.54
CA VAL A 47 0.75 -18.12 4.57
C VAL A 47 2.08 -18.07 3.82
N ASN A 48 3.22 -18.18 4.52
CA ASN A 48 4.53 -18.24 3.87
C ASN A 48 4.64 -19.44 2.91
N GLY A 49 4.14 -20.61 3.32
CA GLY A 49 4.08 -21.78 2.44
C GLY A 49 3.17 -21.58 1.22
N MET A 50 2.08 -20.84 1.34
CA MET A 50 1.21 -20.49 0.21
C MET A 50 1.84 -19.46 -0.73
N LEU A 51 2.54 -18.46 -0.18
CA LEU A 51 3.32 -17.51 -0.98
C LEU A 51 4.37 -18.24 -1.82
N ASP A 52 5.04 -19.25 -1.25
CA ASP A 52 5.98 -20.10 -1.99
C ASP A 52 5.28 -20.99 -3.01
N LYS A 53 4.17 -21.64 -2.63
CA LYS A 53 3.39 -22.53 -3.52
C LYS A 53 2.93 -21.82 -4.79
N HIS A 54 2.49 -20.58 -4.66
CA HIS A 54 1.97 -19.78 -5.77
C HIS A 54 3.05 -18.94 -6.45
N GLU A 55 4.31 -19.01 -6.00
CA GLU A 55 5.42 -18.23 -6.56
C GLU A 55 5.17 -16.72 -6.53
N VAL A 56 4.58 -16.23 -5.44
CA VAL A 56 4.28 -14.80 -5.27
C VAL A 56 5.58 -14.01 -5.10
N ASP A 57 5.83 -13.09 -6.04
CA ASP A 57 6.93 -12.13 -5.93
C ASP A 57 6.56 -11.04 -4.92
N THR A 58 7.10 -11.15 -3.71
CA THR A 58 6.83 -10.23 -2.60
C THR A 58 8.11 -9.88 -1.83
N ILE A 59 8.20 -8.62 -1.44
CA ILE A 59 9.22 -8.08 -0.55
C ILE A 59 8.83 -8.35 0.90
N TYR A 60 7.55 -8.15 1.26
CA TYR A 60 7.05 -8.39 2.60
C TYR A 60 6.82 -9.87 2.86
N ARG A 61 7.34 -10.39 3.99
CA ARG A 61 6.90 -11.67 4.53
C ARG A 61 6.65 -11.63 6.03
N PRO A 62 5.57 -12.25 6.51
CA PRO A 62 5.28 -12.31 7.93
C PRO A 62 6.38 -13.00 8.71
N GLY A 63 6.79 -12.34 9.80
CA GLY A 63 7.81 -12.86 10.71
C GLY A 63 9.26 -12.66 10.26
N LEU A 64 9.50 -11.92 9.16
CA LEU A 64 10.85 -11.43 8.86
C LEU A 64 11.23 -10.33 9.85
N SER A 65 12.50 -10.32 10.26
CA SER A 65 13.05 -9.17 10.96
C SER A 65 13.09 -7.94 10.03
N GLY A 66 13.16 -6.76 10.62
CA GLY A 66 13.37 -5.52 9.87
C GLY A 66 14.60 -5.56 8.95
N GLU A 67 15.65 -6.27 9.36
CA GLU A 67 16.88 -6.45 8.59
C GLU A 67 16.68 -7.40 7.39
N GLU A 68 15.90 -8.47 7.55
CA GLU A 68 15.58 -9.41 6.48
C GLU A 68 14.65 -8.77 5.43
N LEU A 69 13.67 -7.98 5.88
CA LEU A 69 12.81 -7.18 5.00
C LEU A 69 13.64 -6.18 4.19
N LEU A 70 14.56 -5.48 4.86
CA LEU A 70 15.45 -4.52 4.23
C LEU A 70 16.33 -5.17 3.15
N GLU A 71 16.83 -6.37 3.40
CA GLU A 71 17.67 -7.08 2.41
C GLU A 71 16.87 -7.49 1.16
N ARG A 72 15.62 -7.93 1.33
CA ARG A 72 14.72 -8.14 0.19
C ARG A 72 14.41 -6.85 -0.57
N GLY A 73 14.13 -5.76 0.16
CA GLY A 73 13.90 -4.44 -0.41
C GLY A 73 15.11 -3.92 -1.19
N ARG A 74 16.34 -4.19 -0.72
CA ARG A 74 17.58 -3.86 -1.43
C ARG A 74 17.69 -4.56 -2.77
N GLY A 75 17.25 -5.81 -2.89
CA GLY A 75 17.22 -6.53 -4.17
C GLY A 75 16.41 -5.78 -5.24
N VAL A 76 15.21 -5.32 -4.88
CA VAL A 76 14.32 -4.55 -5.77
C VAL A 76 14.90 -3.17 -6.06
N LEU A 77 15.41 -2.48 -5.03
CA LEU A 77 16.11 -1.20 -5.17
C LEU A 77 17.28 -1.29 -6.14
N ASN A 78 18.12 -2.32 -6.04
CA ASN A 78 19.29 -2.51 -6.89
C ASN A 78 18.95 -2.74 -8.36
N ILE A 79 17.76 -3.29 -8.65
CA ILE A 79 17.25 -3.41 -10.02
C ILE A 79 16.84 -2.03 -10.54
N GLY A 80 16.09 -1.26 -9.73
CA GLY A 80 15.69 0.10 -10.07
C GLY A 80 16.89 1.04 -10.28
N LEU A 81 17.88 0.99 -9.37
CA LEU A 81 19.08 1.82 -9.46
C LEU A 81 19.95 1.49 -10.69
N ARG A 82 20.06 0.21 -11.07
CA ARG A 82 20.74 -0.18 -12.32
C ARG A 82 20.07 0.42 -13.56
N ARG A 83 18.74 0.56 -13.56
CA ARG A 83 18.03 1.25 -14.66
C ARG A 83 18.38 2.74 -14.72
N LEU A 84 18.53 3.40 -13.56
CA LEU A 84 19.02 4.79 -13.48
C LEU A 84 20.44 4.95 -14.05
N GLU A 85 21.34 4.01 -13.74
CA GLU A 85 22.72 4.02 -14.25
C GLU A 85 22.76 3.88 -15.78
N SER A 86 21.83 3.12 -16.37
CA SER A 86 21.64 3.04 -17.82
C SER A 86 20.91 4.25 -18.43
N ASN A 87 20.52 5.25 -17.64
CA ASN A 87 19.64 6.36 -18.02
C ASN A 87 18.30 5.89 -18.65
N ASP A 88 17.83 4.71 -18.25
CA ASP A 88 16.53 4.18 -18.65
C ASP A 88 15.48 4.56 -17.62
N PHE A 89 14.69 5.59 -17.95
CA PHE A 89 13.60 6.09 -17.12
C PHE A 89 12.23 5.65 -17.65
N SER A 90 12.17 4.78 -18.66
CA SER A 90 10.94 4.45 -19.38
C SER A 90 9.86 3.79 -18.51
N THR A 91 10.26 3.19 -17.39
CA THR A 91 9.36 2.52 -16.45
C THR A 91 9.00 3.35 -15.23
N LEU A 92 9.49 4.59 -15.13
CA LEU A 92 9.20 5.49 -14.02
C LEU A 92 8.23 6.56 -14.50
N ASP A 93 7.12 6.69 -13.79
CA ASP A 93 6.27 7.86 -13.93
C ASP A 93 6.96 9.03 -13.20
N LEU A 94 7.47 9.98 -13.99
CA LEU A 94 8.11 11.18 -13.51
C LEU A 94 7.27 12.42 -13.81
N SER A 95 6.03 12.24 -14.30
CA SER A 95 5.17 13.34 -14.76
C SER A 95 4.93 14.39 -13.67
N ASP A 96 4.73 13.96 -12.43
CA ASP A 96 4.62 14.83 -11.25
C ASP A 96 5.90 15.65 -10.95
N TYR A 97 7.05 15.25 -11.52
CA TYR A 97 8.36 15.84 -11.24
C TYR A 97 9.04 16.48 -12.46
N GLU A 98 8.42 16.41 -13.64
CA GLU A 98 8.97 16.99 -14.89
C GLU A 98 9.14 18.52 -14.79
N GLY A 99 8.30 19.21 -14.01
CA GLY A 99 8.38 20.66 -13.81
C GLY A 99 9.53 21.12 -12.90
N HIS A 100 10.12 20.24 -12.09
CA HIS A 100 11.16 20.58 -11.12
C HIS A 100 12.59 20.30 -11.63
N CYS A 101 12.73 19.47 -12.65
CA CYS A 101 14.02 19.14 -13.24
C CYS A 101 14.28 20.02 -14.47
N ASN A 102 14.85 21.21 -14.29
CA ASN A 102 15.22 22.16 -15.36
C ASN A 102 16.36 21.64 -16.28
N GLY A 103 16.24 20.40 -16.79
CA GLY A 103 17.25 19.74 -17.61
C GLY A 103 18.51 19.30 -16.87
N ASP A 104 18.58 19.47 -15.54
CA ASP A 104 19.70 19.01 -14.72
C ASP A 104 19.69 17.47 -14.58
N PRO A 105 20.68 16.75 -15.16
CA PRO A 105 20.74 15.30 -15.08
C PRO A 105 20.95 14.76 -13.67
N GLU A 106 21.60 15.53 -12.79
CA GLU A 106 21.88 15.12 -11.41
C GLU A 106 20.64 15.24 -10.53
N LEU A 107 19.87 16.32 -10.72
CA LEU A 107 18.55 16.48 -10.09
C LEU A 107 17.58 15.41 -10.56
N LYS A 108 17.52 15.12 -11.88
CA LYS A 108 16.66 14.07 -12.44
C LYS A 108 16.98 12.68 -11.88
N ARG A 109 18.25 12.36 -11.66
CA ARG A 109 18.67 11.10 -11.02
C ARG A 109 18.27 11.03 -9.55
N THR A 110 18.34 12.16 -8.83
CA THR A 110 17.94 12.25 -7.43
C THR A 110 16.43 12.02 -7.28
N THR A 111 15.63 12.69 -8.10
CA THR A 111 14.17 12.51 -8.18
C THR A 111 13.80 11.07 -8.54
N ALA A 112 14.41 10.51 -9.60
CA ALA A 112 14.12 9.15 -10.01
C ALA A 112 14.49 8.12 -8.92
N ARG A 113 15.55 8.37 -8.15
CA ARG A 113 15.91 7.56 -6.98
C ARG A 113 14.86 7.65 -5.87
N GLN A 114 14.32 8.84 -5.59
CA GLN A 114 13.21 9.01 -4.64
C GLN A 114 11.98 8.24 -5.08
N VAL A 115 11.57 8.36 -6.35
CA VAL A 115 10.41 7.66 -6.91
C VAL A 115 10.56 6.13 -6.76
N ILE A 116 11.73 5.57 -7.06
CA ILE A 116 11.98 4.13 -6.85
C ILE A 116 11.81 3.74 -5.38
N MET A 117 12.31 4.55 -4.45
CA MET A 117 12.19 4.27 -3.01
C MET A 117 10.73 4.33 -2.53
N TYR A 118 9.95 5.30 -3.00
CA TYR A 118 8.53 5.41 -2.71
C TYR A 118 7.74 4.24 -3.29
N GLN A 119 8.00 3.85 -4.53
CA GLN A 119 7.35 2.68 -5.15
C GLN A 119 7.62 1.39 -4.37
N ILE A 120 8.83 1.22 -3.83
CA ILE A 120 9.16 0.05 -2.99
C ILE A 120 8.38 0.11 -1.67
N LEU A 121 8.27 1.27 -1.04
CA LEU A 121 7.50 1.43 0.20
C LEU A 121 6.00 1.17 -0.03
N GLU A 122 5.43 1.77 -1.07
CA GLU A 122 4.04 1.55 -1.49
C GLU A 122 3.81 0.06 -1.69
N ARG A 123 4.67 -0.61 -2.47
CA ARG A 123 4.60 -2.06 -2.68
C ARG A 123 4.62 -2.84 -1.37
N VAL A 124 5.58 -2.57 -0.48
CA VAL A 124 5.66 -3.28 0.82
C VAL A 124 4.41 -3.08 1.67
N LEU A 125 3.82 -1.88 1.66
CA LEU A 125 2.58 -1.58 2.38
C LEU A 125 1.39 -2.35 1.80
N MET A 126 1.23 -2.38 0.48
CA MET A 126 0.15 -3.10 -0.18
C MET A 126 0.29 -4.62 0.00
N GLU A 127 1.51 -5.15 -0.11
CA GLU A 127 1.80 -6.56 0.17
C GLU A 127 1.50 -6.92 1.63
N ARG A 128 1.91 -6.07 2.58
CA ARG A 128 1.60 -6.24 3.99
C ARG A 128 0.10 -6.23 4.25
N SER A 129 -0.65 -5.35 3.60
CA SER A 129 -2.11 -5.29 3.70
C SER A 129 -2.75 -6.58 3.18
N ALA A 130 -2.41 -7.01 1.96
CA ALA A 130 -2.94 -8.23 1.33
C ALA A 130 -2.63 -9.50 2.14
N ILE A 131 -1.39 -9.62 2.62
CA ILE A 131 -0.95 -10.72 3.46
C ILE A 131 -1.59 -10.65 4.86
N GLY A 132 -1.73 -9.44 5.41
CA GLY A 132 -2.36 -9.19 6.71
C GLY A 132 -3.84 -9.62 6.73
N VAL A 133 -4.62 -9.25 5.72
CA VAL A 133 -6.01 -9.71 5.57
C VAL A 133 -6.08 -11.23 5.48
N SER A 134 -5.14 -11.85 4.74
CA SER A 134 -5.05 -13.31 4.64
C SER A 134 -4.79 -13.96 6.00
N LEU A 135 -3.94 -13.37 6.84
CA LEU A 135 -3.68 -13.85 8.20
C LEU A 135 -4.90 -13.70 9.11
N VAL A 136 -5.60 -12.56 9.05
CA VAL A 136 -6.81 -12.28 9.84
C VAL A 136 -7.94 -13.23 9.48
N GLU A 137 -8.08 -13.59 8.20
CA GLU A 137 -9.10 -14.53 7.75
C GLU A 137 -8.71 -15.99 8.05
N MET A 138 -7.41 -16.30 8.10
CA MET A 138 -6.90 -17.66 8.35
C MET A 138 -6.83 -18.01 9.84
N ALA A 139 -6.48 -17.07 10.72
CA ALA A 139 -6.28 -17.35 12.14
C ALA A 139 -7.57 -17.83 12.86
N PRO A 140 -8.75 -17.20 12.68
CA PRO A 140 -9.99 -17.62 13.34
C PRO A 140 -10.52 -18.96 12.82
N ARG A 141 -10.24 -19.32 11.56
CA ARG A 141 -10.66 -20.60 10.97
C ARG A 141 -10.12 -21.81 11.69
N THR A 142 -8.93 -21.68 12.25
CA THR A 142 -8.33 -22.75 13.05
C THR A 142 -9.11 -23.00 14.34
N ILE A 143 -9.98 -22.06 14.75
CA ILE A 143 -10.73 -22.06 16.01
C ILE A 143 -12.24 -22.25 15.80
N THR A 144 -12.87 -21.53 14.86
CA THR A 144 -14.34 -21.52 14.68
C THR A 144 -14.84 -22.37 13.51
N GLY A 145 -13.99 -22.60 12.49
CA GLY A 145 -14.38 -23.29 11.26
C GLY A 145 -15.20 -22.45 10.27
N ASP A 146 -15.49 -21.18 10.58
CA ASP A 146 -16.26 -20.30 9.71
C ASP A 146 -15.44 -19.89 8.48
N THR A 147 -16.05 -20.01 7.29
CA THR A 147 -15.43 -19.61 6.03
C THR A 147 -15.94 -18.27 5.56
N ILE A 148 -15.10 -17.51 4.86
CA ILE A 148 -15.52 -16.26 4.21
C ILE A 148 -16.65 -16.53 3.21
N GLU A 149 -17.63 -15.64 3.17
CA GLU A 149 -18.70 -15.69 2.17
C GLU A 149 -18.14 -15.41 0.77
N PRO A 150 -18.62 -16.10 -0.29
CA PRO A 150 -18.16 -15.89 -1.66
C PRO A 150 -18.19 -14.43 -2.14
N MET A 151 -19.26 -13.66 -1.87
CA MET A 151 -19.32 -12.25 -2.29
C MET A 151 -18.25 -11.40 -1.60
N ARG A 152 -18.06 -11.61 -0.30
CA ARG A 152 -17.03 -10.92 0.48
C ARG A 152 -15.63 -11.28 -0.01
N LYS A 153 -15.40 -12.55 -0.36
CA LYS A 153 -14.12 -13.01 -0.92
C LYS A 153 -13.82 -12.34 -2.25
N ILE A 154 -14.80 -12.22 -3.15
CA ILE A 154 -14.65 -11.49 -4.43
C ILE A 154 -14.24 -10.04 -4.18
N ALA A 155 -14.91 -9.33 -3.25
CA ALA A 155 -14.60 -7.94 -2.93
C ALA A 155 -13.16 -7.78 -2.40
N VAL A 156 -12.77 -8.60 -1.41
CA VAL A 156 -11.42 -8.55 -0.84
C VAL A 156 -10.34 -8.85 -1.89
N ILE A 157 -10.53 -9.87 -2.73
CA ILE A 157 -9.56 -10.19 -3.79
C ILE A 157 -9.48 -9.04 -4.81
N THR A 158 -10.62 -8.46 -5.17
CA THR A 158 -10.70 -7.33 -6.11
C THR A 158 -9.90 -6.14 -5.59
N GLU A 159 -10.17 -5.70 -4.36
CA GLU A 159 -9.45 -4.59 -3.73
C GLU A 159 -7.95 -4.85 -3.65
N ARG A 160 -7.54 -6.02 -3.15
CA ARG A 160 -6.12 -6.31 -2.96
C ARG A 160 -5.35 -6.45 -4.27
N LEU A 161 -5.98 -7.00 -5.32
CA LEU A 161 -5.34 -7.00 -6.64
C LEU A 161 -5.21 -5.58 -7.21
N LEU A 162 -6.20 -4.71 -7.01
CA LEU A 162 -6.11 -3.31 -7.43
C LEU A 162 -5.01 -2.55 -6.67
N ASP A 163 -4.94 -2.70 -5.34
CA ASP A 163 -3.90 -2.10 -4.48
C ASP A 163 -2.50 -2.54 -4.91
N LEU A 164 -2.34 -3.84 -5.19
CA LEU A 164 -1.09 -4.43 -5.65
C LEU A 164 -0.75 -4.08 -7.11
N LYS A 165 -1.66 -3.41 -7.84
CA LYS A 165 -1.56 -3.13 -9.28
C LYS A 165 -1.38 -4.41 -10.10
N GLU A 166 -2.06 -5.47 -9.67
CA GLU A 166 -1.99 -6.83 -10.22
C GLU A 166 -3.25 -7.21 -11.00
N THR A 167 -3.17 -8.30 -11.78
CA THR A 167 -4.31 -8.84 -12.54
C THR A 167 -4.78 -10.17 -11.96
N VAL A 168 -5.96 -10.64 -12.37
CA VAL A 168 -6.47 -11.98 -12.01
C VAL A 168 -5.61 -13.14 -12.54
N ARG A 169 -4.64 -12.86 -13.43
CA ARG A 169 -3.68 -13.84 -13.93
C ARG A 169 -2.40 -13.90 -13.08
N SER A 170 -2.27 -13.03 -12.09
CA SER A 170 -1.10 -12.96 -11.23
C SER A 170 -1.07 -14.10 -10.21
N PRO A 171 0.12 -14.50 -9.74
CA PRO A 171 0.30 -15.32 -8.54
C PRO A 171 -0.52 -14.87 -7.33
N TRP A 172 -0.70 -13.56 -7.17
CA TRP A 172 -1.46 -12.96 -6.08
C TRP A 172 -2.93 -13.38 -6.07
N PHE A 173 -3.56 -13.56 -7.24
CA PHE A 173 -4.94 -14.06 -7.29
C PHE A 173 -5.04 -15.46 -6.70
N SER A 174 -4.18 -16.39 -7.14
CA SER A 174 -4.19 -17.77 -6.66
C SER A 174 -3.86 -17.86 -5.17
N PHE A 175 -2.90 -17.07 -4.70
CA PHE A 175 -2.59 -16.94 -3.28
C PHE A 175 -3.79 -16.45 -2.46
N LEU A 176 -4.39 -15.33 -2.83
CA LEU A 176 -5.51 -14.75 -2.09
C LEU A 176 -6.74 -15.67 -2.11
N ASN A 177 -7.04 -16.30 -3.25
CA ASN A 177 -8.16 -17.22 -3.37
C ASN A 177 -8.02 -18.42 -2.42
N GLU A 178 -6.81 -18.96 -2.27
CA GLU A 178 -6.57 -20.06 -1.34
C GLU A 178 -6.48 -19.60 0.12
N ALA A 179 -5.73 -18.52 0.40
CA ALA A 179 -5.49 -18.04 1.75
C ALA A 179 -6.77 -17.54 2.41
N LEU A 180 -7.64 -16.89 1.64
CA LEU A 180 -8.98 -16.48 2.07
C LEU A 180 -9.97 -17.65 2.17
N GLY A 181 -9.63 -18.90 1.82
CA GLY A 181 -10.48 -20.08 2.09
C GLY A 181 -11.93 -19.95 1.61
N GLY A 182 -12.84 -20.76 2.15
CA GLY A 182 -14.21 -20.85 1.62
C GLY A 182 -14.25 -21.40 0.20
N GLU A 183 -15.34 -21.17 -0.52
CA GLU A 183 -15.46 -21.61 -1.92
C GLU A 183 -14.49 -20.83 -2.82
N ASP A 184 -13.87 -21.53 -3.77
CA ASP A 184 -13.00 -20.90 -4.76
C ASP A 184 -13.81 -19.98 -5.66
N VAL A 185 -13.32 -18.76 -5.84
CA VAL A 185 -13.93 -17.80 -6.78
C VAL A 185 -13.22 -17.89 -8.12
N SER A 186 -13.96 -17.68 -9.21
CA SER A 186 -13.39 -17.73 -10.55
C SER A 186 -12.70 -16.41 -10.92
N PRO A 187 -11.62 -16.45 -11.74
CA PRO A 187 -10.97 -15.23 -12.25
C PRO A 187 -11.96 -14.29 -12.94
N GLU A 188 -12.94 -14.83 -13.68
CA GLU A 188 -13.94 -14.03 -14.41
C GLU A 188 -14.91 -13.29 -13.50
N GLN A 189 -15.15 -13.78 -12.27
CA GLN A 189 -15.97 -13.07 -11.30
C GLN A 189 -15.21 -11.86 -10.74
N VAL A 190 -13.93 -12.05 -10.39
CA VAL A 190 -13.06 -10.99 -9.88
C VAL A 190 -12.75 -9.97 -10.97
N GLU A 191 -12.46 -10.40 -12.20
CA GLU A 191 -12.21 -9.51 -13.33
C GLU A 191 -13.43 -8.62 -13.65
N ARG A 192 -14.64 -9.18 -13.56
CA ARG A 192 -15.87 -8.38 -13.68
C ARG A 192 -16.00 -7.34 -12.57
N ALA A 193 -15.67 -7.70 -11.32
CA ALA A 193 -15.70 -6.78 -10.20
C ALA A 193 -14.65 -5.67 -10.35
N MET A 194 -13.42 -6.00 -10.73
CA MET A 194 -12.36 -5.03 -11.03
C MET A 194 -12.78 -4.07 -12.15
N ASN A 195 -13.36 -4.59 -13.25
CA ASN A 195 -13.85 -3.77 -14.34
C ASN A 195 -15.03 -2.88 -13.93
N ALA A 196 -15.94 -3.38 -13.09
CA ALA A 196 -17.04 -2.60 -12.55
C ALA A 196 -16.54 -1.48 -11.64
N GLN A 197 -15.53 -1.74 -10.81
CA GLN A 197 -14.90 -0.73 -9.94
C GLN A 197 -14.11 0.29 -10.75
N ALA A 198 -13.35 -0.12 -11.76
CA ALA A 198 -12.70 0.79 -12.69
C ALA A 198 -13.71 1.64 -13.48
N ALA A 199 -14.86 1.08 -13.85
CA ALA A 199 -15.94 1.81 -14.49
C ALA A 199 -16.61 2.80 -13.53
N ALA A 200 -16.89 2.39 -12.28
CA ALA A 200 -17.41 3.26 -11.23
C ALA A 200 -16.48 4.46 -10.99
N ASN A 201 -15.17 4.19 -10.92
CA ASN A 201 -14.12 5.21 -10.79
C ASN A 201 -14.01 6.12 -12.02
N LYS A 202 -14.39 5.67 -13.22
CA LYS A 202 -14.45 6.51 -14.44
C LYS A 202 -15.72 7.35 -14.55
N THR A 203 -16.84 6.86 -14.00
CA THR A 203 -18.12 7.58 -13.99
C THR A 203 -18.24 8.57 -12.83
N ARG A 204 -17.31 8.50 -11.89
CA ARG A 204 -17.20 9.33 -10.70
C ARG A 204 -16.01 10.25 -10.94
N ASP A 205 -16.19 11.56 -10.85
CA ASP A 205 -15.10 12.51 -11.02
C ASP A 205 -14.24 12.49 -9.75
N GLN A 206 -13.46 11.42 -9.58
CA GLN A 206 -12.67 11.17 -8.39
C GLN A 206 -11.63 12.27 -8.17
N ASP A 207 -11.15 12.88 -9.25
CA ASP A 207 -10.27 14.02 -9.18
C ASP A 207 -11.01 15.22 -8.57
N ALA A 208 -12.26 15.49 -8.98
CA ALA A 208 -13.06 16.56 -8.36
C ALA A 208 -13.47 16.27 -6.90
N GLU A 209 -13.85 15.04 -6.56
CA GLU A 209 -14.18 14.66 -5.18
C GLU A 209 -12.95 14.68 -4.26
N PHE A 210 -11.79 14.24 -4.77
CA PHE A 210 -10.52 14.29 -4.04
C PHE A 210 -10.04 15.73 -3.87
N LEU A 211 -10.15 16.57 -4.91
CA LEU A 211 -9.87 17.99 -4.81
C LEU A 211 -10.83 18.70 -3.84
N GLU A 212 -12.11 18.34 -3.83
CA GLU A 212 -13.08 18.86 -2.87
C GLU A 212 -12.75 18.44 -1.42
N LEU A 213 -12.28 17.21 -1.23
CA LEU A 213 -11.78 16.74 0.07
C LEU A 213 -10.51 17.49 0.49
N LEU A 214 -9.57 17.71 -0.42
CA LEU A 214 -8.36 18.49 -0.17
C LEU A 214 -8.68 19.95 0.19
N ASP A 215 -9.66 20.56 -0.49
CA ASP A 215 -10.18 21.89 -0.14
C ASP A 215 -10.82 21.89 1.25
N GLY A 216 -11.59 20.86 1.60
CA GLY A 216 -12.14 20.67 2.94
C GLY A 216 -11.06 20.56 4.02
N ILE A 217 -9.99 19.80 3.75
CA ILE A 217 -8.82 19.68 4.62
C ILE A 217 -8.10 21.02 4.76
N PHE A 218 -7.89 21.73 3.65
CA PHE A 218 -7.25 23.04 3.64
C PHE A 218 -8.03 24.06 4.48
N MET A 219 -9.36 24.08 4.34
CA MET A 219 -10.24 24.96 5.11
C MET A 219 -10.25 24.61 6.60
N GLU A 220 -10.36 23.34 6.96
CA GLU A 220 -10.42 22.87 8.36
C GLU A 220 -9.08 23.04 9.10
N THR A 221 -7.97 23.01 8.37
CA THR A 221 -6.61 23.14 8.94
C THR A 221 -6.00 24.54 8.75
N GLY A 222 -6.72 25.44 8.08
CA GLY A 222 -6.25 26.80 7.78
C GLY A 222 -5.02 26.83 6.87
N GLY A 223 -4.83 25.81 6.04
CA GLY A 223 -3.70 25.69 5.11
C GLY A 223 -2.33 25.48 5.78
N GLY A 224 -2.30 25.06 7.04
CA GLY A 224 -1.05 24.85 7.79
C GLY A 224 -0.32 23.55 7.48
N LEU A 225 -0.90 22.68 6.65
CA LEU A 225 -0.35 21.38 6.27
C LEU A 225 0.47 21.47 4.98
N SER A 226 1.55 20.68 4.91
CA SER A 226 2.25 20.41 3.65
C SER A 226 1.44 19.50 2.73
N ASP A 227 1.77 19.48 1.44
CA ASP A 227 1.08 18.66 0.44
C ASP A 227 1.07 17.16 0.83
N ASP A 228 2.21 16.64 1.30
CA ASP A 228 2.34 15.26 1.81
C ASP A 228 1.42 14.99 3.01
N GLN A 229 1.28 15.98 3.91
CA GLN A 229 0.38 15.88 5.05
C GLN A 229 -1.09 15.95 4.62
N MET A 230 -1.43 16.79 3.64
CA MET A 230 -2.80 16.86 3.12
C MET A 230 -3.24 15.53 2.50
N VAL A 231 -2.38 14.92 1.67
CA VAL A 231 -2.65 13.60 1.08
C VAL A 231 -2.75 12.52 2.16
N SER A 232 -1.84 12.54 3.15
CA SER A 232 -1.91 11.60 4.28
C SER A 232 -3.19 11.77 5.10
N VAL A 233 -3.65 13.00 5.31
CA VAL A 233 -4.92 13.27 6.00
C VAL A 233 -6.09 12.74 5.19
N ALA A 234 -6.14 13.02 3.88
CA ALA A 234 -7.18 12.53 2.99
C ALA A 234 -7.30 10.99 3.05
N ASN A 235 -6.19 10.26 2.89
CA ASN A 235 -6.18 8.80 2.92
C ASN A 235 -6.67 8.21 4.26
N ASN A 236 -6.22 8.79 5.38
CA ASN A 236 -6.62 8.35 6.71
C ASN A 236 -8.09 8.67 7.00
N VAL A 237 -8.58 9.84 6.59
CA VAL A 237 -9.99 10.25 6.74
C VAL A 237 -10.91 9.36 5.92
N SER A 238 -10.58 9.09 4.66
CA SER A 238 -11.36 8.18 3.81
C SER A 238 -11.42 6.77 4.41
N SER A 239 -10.29 6.27 4.91
CA SER A 239 -10.21 4.95 5.55
C SER A 239 -11.04 4.88 6.84
N LEU A 240 -11.01 5.92 7.68
CA LEU A 240 -11.84 6.02 8.88
C LEU A 240 -13.32 6.04 8.54
N ALA A 241 -13.74 6.84 7.55
CA ALA A 241 -15.13 6.93 7.13
C ALA A 241 -15.67 5.58 6.63
N ILE A 242 -14.88 4.85 5.85
CA ILE A 242 -15.22 3.50 5.38
C ILE A 242 -15.36 2.52 6.55
N ILE A 243 -14.43 2.55 7.52
CA ILE A 243 -14.52 1.72 8.72
C ILE A 243 -15.77 2.03 9.54
N GLU A 244 -16.14 3.31 9.68
CA GLU A 244 -17.37 3.71 10.37
C GLU A 244 -18.62 3.17 9.68
N GLU A 245 -18.68 3.18 8.35
CA GLU A 245 -19.80 2.60 7.60
C GLU A 245 -19.90 1.08 7.76
N MET A 246 -18.77 0.38 7.94
CA MET A 246 -18.73 -1.06 8.14
C MET A 246 -19.07 -1.52 9.56
N GLY A 247 -19.37 -0.59 10.49
CA GLY A 247 -19.69 -0.91 11.88
C GLY A 247 -18.68 -0.40 12.91
N GLY A 248 -17.76 0.47 12.48
CA GLY A 248 -16.85 1.20 13.37
C GLY A 248 -15.84 0.32 14.08
N GLN A 249 -15.54 0.66 15.34
CA GLN A 249 -14.54 -0.04 16.16
C GLN A 249 -14.93 -1.50 16.49
N ASP A 250 -16.22 -1.81 16.47
CA ASP A 250 -16.74 -3.16 16.73
C ASP A 250 -16.71 -4.06 15.48
N HIS A 251 -16.43 -3.48 14.29
CA HIS A 251 -16.20 -4.23 13.07
C HIS A 251 -14.81 -4.88 13.09
N LYS A 252 -14.61 -5.96 12.32
CA LYS A 252 -13.33 -6.69 12.27
C LYS A 252 -12.14 -5.84 11.79
N GLU A 253 -12.41 -4.70 11.13
CA GLU A 253 -11.40 -3.72 10.68
C GLU A 253 -11.27 -2.54 11.64
N GLY A 254 -12.04 -2.52 12.73
CA GLY A 254 -12.00 -1.53 13.79
C GLY A 254 -10.64 -1.42 14.49
N PHE A 255 -9.77 -2.44 14.39
CA PHE A 255 -8.39 -2.34 14.89
C PHE A 255 -7.54 -1.33 14.10
N LEU A 256 -7.84 -1.08 12.83
CA LEU A 256 -7.16 -0.07 12.02
C LEU A 256 -7.64 1.35 12.37
N TYR A 257 -8.84 1.48 12.95
CA TYR A 257 -9.40 2.75 13.37
C TYR A 257 -8.44 3.51 14.30
N SER A 258 -7.86 2.80 15.27
CA SER A 258 -6.91 3.40 16.21
C SER A 258 -5.61 3.86 15.54
N ASN A 259 -5.17 3.16 14.49
CA ASN A 259 -3.95 3.53 13.75
C ASN A 259 -4.16 4.80 12.93
N TYR A 260 -5.24 4.87 12.15
CA TYR A 260 -5.56 6.06 11.35
C TYR A 260 -5.84 7.27 12.24
N MET A 261 -6.55 7.07 13.36
CA MET A 261 -6.77 8.13 14.34
C MET A 261 -5.45 8.61 14.97
N ALA A 262 -4.51 7.70 15.27
CA ALA A 262 -3.19 8.07 15.80
C ALA A 262 -2.34 8.82 14.76
N ASP A 263 -2.37 8.42 13.49
CA ASP A 263 -1.65 9.09 12.42
C ASP A 263 -2.15 10.52 12.17
N LEU A 264 -3.47 10.73 12.19
CA LEU A 264 -4.06 12.07 12.09
C LEU A 264 -3.68 12.96 13.29
N LYS A 265 -3.71 12.40 14.51
CA LYS A 265 -3.25 13.11 15.72
C LYS A 265 -1.77 13.45 15.67
N ARG A 266 -0.93 12.59 15.09
CA ARG A 266 0.51 12.85 14.90
C ARG A 266 0.76 14.00 13.93
N ILE A 267 -0.12 14.20 12.95
CA ILE A 267 -0.09 15.35 12.02
C ILE A 267 -0.59 16.63 12.71
N GLY A 268 -1.17 16.52 13.91
CA GLY A 268 -1.60 17.64 14.74
C GLY A 268 -3.10 17.94 14.63
N LEU A 269 -3.90 17.06 14.01
CA LEU A 269 -5.34 17.25 13.96
C LEU A 269 -5.97 16.91 15.32
N SER A 270 -6.94 17.74 15.72
CA SER A 270 -7.80 17.49 16.86
C SER A 270 -8.89 16.46 16.55
N ASP A 271 -9.45 15.83 17.59
CA ASP A 271 -10.58 14.90 17.45
C ASP A 271 -11.79 15.55 16.74
N GLU A 272 -12.01 16.84 16.99
CA GLU A 272 -13.10 17.62 16.38
C GLU A 272 -12.86 17.83 14.88
N GLN A 273 -11.65 18.23 14.48
CA GLN A 273 -11.27 18.34 13.07
C GLN A 273 -11.36 17.00 12.33
N ILE A 274 -10.91 15.90 12.96
CA ILE A 274 -10.98 14.56 12.35
C ILE A 274 -12.45 14.17 12.12
N THR A 275 -13.31 14.42 13.10
CA THR A 275 -14.75 14.14 12.98
C THR A 275 -15.39 14.95 11.85
N THR A 276 -15.07 16.24 11.77
CA THR A 276 -15.55 17.14 10.70
C THR A 276 -15.10 16.65 9.32
N LEU A 277 -13.83 16.26 9.16
CA LEU A 277 -13.31 15.77 7.89
C LEU A 277 -13.92 14.44 7.45
N ILE A 278 -14.21 13.52 8.39
CA ILE A 278 -14.95 12.28 8.09
C ILE A 278 -16.37 12.61 7.60
N ALA A 279 -17.03 13.58 8.23
CA ALA A 279 -18.36 14.02 7.79
C ALA A 279 -18.32 14.66 6.39
N ILE A 280 -17.33 15.54 6.12
CA ILE A 280 -17.11 16.15 4.80
C ILE A 280 -16.90 15.07 3.75
N TYR A 281 -16.02 14.09 4.01
CA TYR A 281 -15.79 12.98 3.10
C TYR A 281 -17.08 12.20 2.81
N LYS A 282 -17.85 11.85 3.85
CA LYS A 282 -19.13 11.14 3.68
C LYS A 282 -20.13 11.95 2.84
N GLU A 283 -20.20 13.26 3.04
CA GLU A 283 -21.07 14.15 2.27
C GLU A 283 -20.65 14.21 0.80
N ILE A 284 -19.37 14.40 0.51
CA ILE A 284 -18.80 14.35 -0.86
C ILE A 284 -19.17 13.01 -1.50
N MET A 285 -18.97 11.90 -0.78
CA MET A 285 -19.20 10.56 -1.30
C MET A 285 -20.69 10.24 -1.54
N GLN A 286 -21.60 10.97 -0.89
CA GLN A 286 -23.06 10.83 -1.03
C GLN A 286 -23.67 11.79 -2.05
N LYS A 287 -22.91 12.74 -2.59
CA LYS A 287 -23.42 13.62 -3.65
C LYS A 287 -23.74 12.80 -4.90
N PRO A 288 -24.94 12.95 -5.49
CA PRO A 288 -25.19 12.42 -6.82
C PRO A 288 -24.28 13.16 -7.81
N ASN A 289 -23.63 12.42 -8.72
CA ASN A 289 -22.92 13.04 -9.84
C ASN A 289 -23.93 13.86 -10.64
N ASN A 290 -23.83 15.19 -10.54
CA ASN A 290 -24.52 16.07 -11.46
C ASN A 290 -23.83 15.92 -12.82
N ALA A 291 -24.23 14.89 -13.56
CA ALA A 291 -23.96 14.84 -14.98
C ALA A 291 -24.81 15.92 -15.67
N GLU A 292 -24.10 16.91 -16.23
CA GLU A 292 -24.53 17.91 -17.22
C GLU A 292 -25.35 19.12 -16.73
N GLU A 293 -24.76 20.32 -16.91
CA GLU A 293 -25.20 21.28 -17.93
C GLU A 293 -23.99 21.78 -18.76
#